data_AF-A0A4V1X7Y3-F1
#
_entry.id   AF-A0A4V1X7Y3-F1
#
_cell.length_a   1.000
_cell.length_b   1.000
_cell.length_c   1.000
_cell.angle_alpha   90.00
_cell.angle_beta   90.00
_cell.angle_gamma   90.00
#
_symmetry.space_group_name_H-M   'P 1'
#
loop_
_entity.id
_entity.type
_entity.pdbx_description
1 polymer ?
#
loop_
_entity_poly.entity_id
_entity_poly.type
_entity_poly.pdbx_seq_one_letter_code
_entity_poly.pdbx_strand_id
1 'polypeptide(L)'
;MAPLPSTTQSLTTRLSALSEANKGVGQLIQRLAKLDFQPGSQPLDNSEEGDVRLELSAEIHETLKGIEEELELLRQEVEDVTSQGGITGRRRDSSKDSERSRLAVLLARLTEDLRSSRSQYRKAQLTAKHNADRAKLKERELLFSNLQSGSSTPSSTYRQRKQQQGLSEGEVVAQASSDVTSALRRTAQLMKDELSRSRFAQETLEQTNAALQDLGEQYSDLNTLLANSKNLVSTLLKSTKSDTWYLETTFYILLTTIIWLVFRRWLYGPLTWFLIWPIKLTFRILFAVLPFGAASSAASSSVAVSSSSRSLIVQPSATGGIPRRESNAQPHYIPVGRGGGVNRQGPDPSPQGSYSQQLGQMAEQNQQQQQQQQQQEEVPDHPQFRQQKKDEDEGPVTLGDGTVLKESDKPRNPKKKMWEEDVESAKRDEAQTQETQAQQEGSGQRRKRDEL
;
A
#
# COMPACT_ATOMS: atom_id res chain seq x y z
N MET A 1 -29.12 38.16 -35.01
CA MET A 1 -28.37 36.92 -34.79
C MET A 1 -28.00 36.86 -33.32
N ALA A 2 -28.54 35.90 -32.57
CA ALA A 2 -28.17 35.72 -31.18
C ALA A 2 -26.68 35.30 -31.09
N PRO A 3 -25.89 35.84 -30.15
CA PRO A 3 -24.51 35.41 -30.00
C PRO A 3 -24.50 33.93 -29.60
N LEU A 4 -23.75 33.12 -30.35
CA LEU A 4 -23.49 31.73 -29.98
C LEU A 4 -22.90 31.72 -28.55
N PRO A 5 -23.39 30.89 -27.63
CA PRO A 5 -22.87 30.84 -26.27
C PRO A 5 -21.37 30.57 -26.34
N SER A 6 -20.57 31.42 -25.68
CA SER A 6 -19.15 31.18 -25.50
C SER A 6 -18.96 29.82 -24.86
N THR A 7 -18.11 28.96 -25.42
CA THR A 7 -17.88 27.57 -24.99
C THR A 7 -17.66 27.42 -23.48
N THR A 8 -17.10 28.44 -22.82
CA THR A 8 -16.93 28.50 -21.36
C THR A 8 -18.25 28.53 -20.60
N GLN A 9 -19.26 29.26 -21.09
CA GLN A 9 -20.58 29.35 -20.46
C GLN A 9 -21.32 28.01 -20.56
N SER A 10 -21.31 27.35 -21.72
CA SER A 10 -21.91 26.02 -21.85
C SER A 10 -21.24 25.00 -20.92
N LEU A 11 -19.91 25.03 -20.78
CA LEU A 11 -19.18 24.19 -19.83
C LEU A 11 -19.58 24.45 -18.38
N THR A 12 -19.73 25.73 -17.98
CA THR A 12 -20.21 26.05 -16.62
C THR A 12 -21.62 25.52 -16.38
N THR A 13 -22.52 25.60 -17.37
CA THR A 13 -23.89 25.08 -17.22
C THR A 13 -23.90 23.56 -17.09
N ARG A 14 -23.12 22.83 -17.90
CA ARG A 14 -22.99 21.38 -17.80
C ARG A 14 -22.37 20.94 -16.48
N LEU A 15 -21.28 21.59 -16.03
CA LEU A 15 -20.70 21.33 -14.70
C LEU A 15 -21.70 21.60 -13.57
N SER A 16 -22.53 22.64 -13.69
CA SER A 16 -23.57 22.91 -12.69
C SER A 16 -24.68 21.86 -12.68
N ALA A 17 -25.09 21.37 -13.86
CA ALA A 17 -26.05 20.28 -13.98
C ALA A 17 -25.48 18.97 -13.40
N LEU A 18 -24.22 18.66 -13.69
CA LEU A 18 -23.51 17.52 -13.11
C LEU A 18 -23.42 17.62 -11.57
N SER A 19 -23.23 18.84 -11.05
CA SER A 19 -23.26 19.08 -9.60
C SER A 19 -24.62 18.79 -8.97
N GLU A 20 -25.71 19.08 -9.69
CA GLU A 20 -27.07 18.83 -9.25
C GLU A 20 -27.40 17.35 -9.32
N ALA A 21 -26.97 16.65 -10.38
CA ALA A 21 -27.07 15.21 -10.49
C ALA A 21 -26.35 14.49 -9.34
N ASN A 22 -25.12 14.90 -8.99
CA ASN A 22 -24.38 14.32 -7.86
C ASN A 22 -25.11 14.56 -6.51
N LYS A 23 -25.77 15.71 -6.33
CA LYS A 23 -26.63 15.94 -5.15
C LYS A 23 -27.84 15.01 -5.13
N GLY A 24 -28.47 14.77 -6.28
CA GLY A 24 -29.56 13.80 -6.44
C GLY A 24 -29.13 12.38 -6.05
N VAL A 25 -27.97 11.93 -6.53
CA VAL A 25 -27.36 10.65 -6.14
C VAL A 25 -27.06 10.61 -4.64
N GLY A 26 -26.60 11.72 -4.04
CA GLY A 26 -26.44 11.85 -2.59
C GLY A 26 -27.73 11.57 -1.81
N GLN A 27 -28.89 12.00 -2.30
CA GLN A 27 -30.19 11.70 -1.68
C GLN A 27 -30.56 10.21 -1.81
N LEU A 28 -30.29 9.60 -2.96
CA LEU A 28 -30.50 8.16 -3.16
C LEU A 28 -29.59 7.32 -2.25
N ILE A 29 -28.32 7.71 -2.09
CA ILE A 29 -27.38 7.07 -1.16
C ILE A 29 -27.90 7.16 0.28
N GLN A 30 -28.41 8.32 0.70
CA GLN A 30 -29.01 8.47 2.03
C GLN A 30 -30.27 7.61 2.18
N ARG A 31 -31.07 7.47 1.13
CA ARG A 31 -32.24 6.59 1.11
C ARG A 31 -31.83 5.12 1.24
N LEU A 32 -30.77 4.69 0.55
CA LEU A 32 -30.22 3.33 0.66
C LEU A 32 -29.70 3.08 2.08
N ALA A 33 -28.99 4.04 2.67
CA ALA A 33 -28.45 3.92 4.02
C ALA A 33 -29.53 3.79 5.10
N LYS A 34 -30.67 4.49 4.92
CA LYS A 34 -31.82 4.48 5.84
C LYS A 34 -32.86 3.41 5.52
N LEU A 35 -32.56 2.51 4.59
CA LEU A 35 -33.49 1.46 4.21
C LEU A 35 -33.51 0.38 5.29
N ASP A 36 -34.67 0.25 5.94
CA ASP A 36 -34.94 -0.77 6.96
C ASP A 36 -35.88 -1.83 6.37
N PHE A 37 -35.64 -3.10 6.72
CA PHE A 37 -36.44 -4.22 6.24
C PHE A 37 -37.32 -4.77 7.35
N GLN A 38 -38.58 -5.01 7.01
CA GLN A 38 -39.52 -5.71 7.87
C GLN A 38 -39.25 -7.23 7.77
N PRO A 39 -39.23 -8.01 8.87
CA PRO A 39 -39.08 -9.47 8.79
C PRO A 39 -40.10 -10.08 7.83
N GLY A 40 -39.67 -10.95 6.91
CA GLY A 40 -40.51 -11.56 5.87
C GLY A 40 -40.80 -10.70 4.62
N SER A 41 -40.27 -9.47 4.51
CA SER A 41 -40.45 -8.62 3.31
C SER A 41 -39.38 -8.81 2.23
N GLN A 42 -38.34 -9.59 2.51
CA GLN A 42 -37.30 -9.92 1.54
C GLN A 42 -37.59 -11.27 0.88
N PRO A 43 -37.46 -11.38 -0.45
CA PRO A 43 -37.51 -12.67 -1.12
C PRO A 43 -36.41 -13.58 -0.55
N LEU A 44 -36.78 -14.84 -0.24
CA LEU A 44 -35.84 -15.89 0.19
C LEU A 44 -34.97 -16.38 -0.96
N ASP A 45 -35.42 -16.14 -2.18
CA ASP A 45 -34.72 -16.53 -3.39
C ASP A 45 -33.69 -15.44 -3.75
N ASN A 46 -32.51 -15.85 -4.23
CA ASN A 46 -31.47 -14.93 -4.70
C ASN A 46 -31.88 -14.18 -5.99
N SER A 47 -33.10 -14.40 -6.46
CA SER A 47 -33.71 -13.73 -7.59
C SER A 47 -33.72 -12.21 -7.32
N GLU A 48 -32.97 -11.49 -8.14
CA GLU A 48 -32.74 -10.03 -8.06
C GLU A 48 -34.02 -9.21 -8.25
N GLU A 49 -35.10 -9.87 -8.69
CA GLU A 49 -36.36 -9.32 -9.09
C GLU A 49 -37.27 -9.08 -7.87
N GLY A 50 -37.09 -7.93 -7.22
CA GLY A 50 -37.98 -7.43 -6.16
C GLY A 50 -37.30 -6.96 -4.87
N ASP A 51 -35.98 -7.12 -4.72
CA ASP A 51 -35.26 -6.51 -3.60
C ASP A 51 -35.02 -5.02 -3.89
N VAL A 52 -35.83 -4.15 -3.27
CA VAL A 52 -35.72 -2.69 -3.36
C VAL A 52 -34.30 -2.20 -3.06
N ARG A 53 -33.53 -2.94 -2.24
CA ARG A 53 -32.10 -2.66 -1.99
C ARG A 53 -31.27 -2.79 -3.26
N LEU A 54 -31.47 -3.86 -4.01
CA LEU A 54 -30.69 -4.18 -5.20
C LEU A 54 -31.04 -3.21 -6.33
N GLU A 55 -32.33 -2.92 -6.52
CA GLU A 55 -32.80 -1.93 -7.49
C GLU A 55 -32.21 -0.55 -7.20
N LEU A 56 -32.35 -0.05 -5.96
CA LEU A 56 -31.79 1.25 -5.57
C LEU A 56 -30.26 1.26 -5.65
N SER A 57 -29.60 0.15 -5.31
CA SER A 57 -28.15 0.03 -5.45
C SER A 57 -27.70 0.07 -6.90
N ALA A 58 -28.43 -0.59 -7.81
CA ALA A 58 -28.16 -0.60 -9.24
C ALA A 58 -28.40 0.78 -9.86
N GLU A 59 -29.49 1.46 -9.50
CA GLU A 59 -29.79 2.83 -9.92
C GLU A 59 -28.69 3.80 -9.48
N ILE A 60 -28.25 3.74 -8.21
CA ILE A 60 -27.14 4.57 -7.72
C ILE A 60 -25.85 4.25 -8.45
N HIS A 61 -25.56 2.97 -8.72
CA HIS A 61 -24.34 2.57 -9.40
C HIS A 61 -24.31 3.10 -10.84
N GLU A 62 -25.39 2.94 -11.58
CA GLU A 62 -25.51 3.39 -12.97
C GLU A 62 -25.44 4.91 -13.07
N THR A 63 -26.16 5.63 -12.20
CA THR A 63 -26.12 7.09 -12.17
C THR A 63 -24.74 7.62 -11.80
N LEU A 64 -24.06 7.03 -10.81
CA LEU A 64 -22.70 7.41 -10.41
C LEU A 64 -21.69 7.15 -11.53
N LYS A 65 -21.84 6.05 -12.26
CA LYS A 65 -21.01 5.72 -13.43
C LYS A 65 -21.23 6.72 -14.57
N GLY A 66 -22.49 7.04 -14.89
CA GLY A 66 -22.81 8.05 -15.90
C GLY A 66 -22.25 9.44 -15.57
N ILE A 67 -22.31 9.85 -14.29
CA ILE A 67 -21.72 11.12 -13.82
C ILE A 67 -20.18 11.10 -13.94
N GLU A 68 -19.53 9.97 -13.68
CA GLU A 68 -18.07 9.85 -13.85
C GLU A 68 -17.64 9.94 -15.32
N GLU A 69 -18.37 9.27 -16.21
CA GLU A 69 -18.13 9.35 -17.66
C GLU A 69 -18.33 10.78 -18.19
N GLU A 70 -19.39 11.47 -17.77
CA GLU A 70 -19.65 12.85 -18.16
C GLU A 70 -18.60 13.83 -17.58
N LEU A 71 -18.11 13.59 -16.35
CA LEU A 71 -17.01 14.37 -15.78
C LEU A 71 -15.73 14.17 -16.60
N GLU A 72 -15.39 12.95 -16.99
CA GLU A 72 -14.21 12.67 -17.81
C GLU A 72 -14.27 13.41 -19.16
N LEU A 73 -15.43 13.41 -19.82
CA LEU A 73 -15.68 14.19 -21.03
C LEU A 73 -15.51 15.69 -20.77
N LEU A 74 -16.14 16.23 -19.72
CA LEU A 74 -16.03 17.65 -19.34
C LEU A 74 -14.60 18.04 -18.98
N ARG A 75 -13.83 17.14 -18.38
CA ARG A 75 -12.42 17.35 -18.08
C ARG A 75 -11.59 17.49 -19.35
N GLN A 76 -11.85 16.64 -20.34
CA GLN A 76 -11.21 16.75 -21.65
C GLN A 76 -11.62 18.05 -22.37
N GLU A 77 -12.91 18.39 -22.37
CA GLU A 77 -13.38 19.65 -22.99
C GLU A 77 -12.76 20.89 -22.30
N VAL A 78 -12.60 20.88 -20.97
CA VAL A 78 -11.93 21.95 -20.23
C VAL A 78 -10.43 21.99 -20.57
N GLU A 79 -9.76 20.83 -20.67
CA GLU A 79 -8.35 20.74 -21.04
C GLU A 79 -8.09 21.22 -22.48
N ASP A 80 -9.01 20.96 -23.40
CA ASP A 80 -8.95 21.47 -24.77
C ASP A 80 -9.09 23.01 -24.80
N VAL A 81 -9.97 23.57 -23.96
CA VAL A 81 -10.17 25.03 -23.84
C VAL A 81 -8.99 25.73 -23.14
N THR A 82 -8.31 25.06 -22.21
CA THR A 82 -7.08 25.57 -21.58
C THR A 82 -5.89 25.45 -22.53
N SER A 83 -5.74 24.31 -23.21
CA SER A 83 -4.62 24.02 -24.12
C SER A 83 -4.65 24.85 -25.41
N GLN A 84 -5.83 25.07 -26.00
CA GLN A 84 -5.98 25.97 -27.16
C GLN A 84 -5.57 27.42 -26.87
N GLY A 85 -5.59 27.83 -25.59
CA GLY A 85 -5.11 29.14 -25.16
C GLY A 85 -3.60 29.34 -25.16
N GLY A 86 -2.80 28.26 -25.18
CA GLY A 86 -1.34 28.32 -25.05
C GLY A 86 -0.61 28.66 -26.35
N ILE A 87 -1.22 28.42 -27.51
CA ILE A 87 -0.56 28.49 -28.83
C ILE A 87 -0.80 29.85 -29.52
N THR A 88 -1.87 30.56 -29.18
CA THR A 88 -2.26 31.81 -29.86
C THR A 88 -2.25 33.02 -28.91
N GLY A 89 -1.08 33.63 -28.74
CA GLY A 89 -0.96 35.03 -28.32
C GLY A 89 -0.74 35.27 -26.81
N ARG A 90 0.50 35.63 -26.47
CA ARG A 90 0.94 36.19 -25.17
C ARG A 90 0.32 37.55 -24.80
N ARG A 91 -0.87 37.91 -25.32
CA ARG A 91 -1.57 39.16 -24.98
C ARG A 91 -2.78 38.87 -24.10
N ARG A 92 -2.50 38.74 -22.80
CA ARG A 92 -3.29 39.23 -21.65
C ARG A 92 -4.80 39.38 -21.86
N ASP A 93 -5.54 38.28 -21.94
CA ASP A 93 -6.98 38.27 -21.70
C ASP A 93 -7.24 37.81 -20.25
N SER A 94 -7.02 38.72 -19.30
CA SER A 94 -7.18 38.47 -17.85
C SER A 94 -8.58 37.96 -17.47
N SER A 95 -9.61 38.26 -18.28
CA SER A 95 -10.97 37.77 -18.08
C SER A 95 -11.11 36.29 -18.43
N LYS A 96 -10.52 35.84 -19.55
CA LYS A 96 -10.56 34.42 -19.97
C LYS A 96 -9.78 33.52 -19.02
N ASP A 97 -8.67 34.01 -18.48
CA ASP A 97 -7.89 33.29 -17.46
C ASP A 97 -8.65 33.18 -16.12
N SER A 98 -9.47 34.20 -15.79
CA SER A 98 -10.37 34.14 -14.63
C SER A 98 -11.52 33.13 -14.83
N GLU A 99 -12.08 33.03 -16.04
CA GLU A 99 -13.10 32.03 -16.37
C GLU A 99 -12.53 30.60 -16.34
N ARG A 100 -11.33 30.40 -16.88
CA ARG A 100 -10.61 29.10 -16.85
C ARG A 100 -10.28 28.66 -15.44
N SER A 101 -9.77 29.55 -14.59
CA SER A 101 -9.49 29.23 -13.19
C SER A 101 -10.78 28.90 -12.43
N ARG A 102 -11.90 29.58 -12.71
CA ARG A 102 -13.21 29.24 -12.14
C ARG A 102 -13.68 27.84 -12.58
N LEU A 103 -13.52 27.48 -13.85
CA LEU A 103 -13.84 26.15 -14.37
C LEU A 103 -13.00 25.06 -13.70
N ALA A 104 -11.69 25.28 -13.56
CA ALA A 104 -10.79 24.36 -12.89
C ALA A 104 -11.17 24.13 -11.41
N VAL A 105 -11.54 25.20 -10.69
CA VAL A 105 -12.01 25.09 -9.30
C VAL A 105 -13.32 24.31 -9.20
N LEU A 106 -14.27 24.55 -10.10
CA LEU A 106 -15.54 23.80 -10.14
C LEU A 106 -15.31 22.31 -10.44
N LEU A 107 -14.44 22.00 -11.40
CA LEU A 107 -14.07 20.63 -11.74
C LEU A 107 -13.40 19.93 -10.55
N ALA A 108 -12.41 20.56 -9.93
CA ALA A 108 -11.70 19.99 -8.77
C ALA A 108 -12.66 19.72 -7.61
N ARG A 109 -13.59 20.65 -7.34
CA ARG A 109 -14.63 20.45 -6.34
C ARG A 109 -15.53 19.27 -6.70
N LEU A 110 -15.99 19.18 -7.94
CA LEU A 110 -16.84 18.08 -8.38
C LEU A 110 -16.15 16.72 -8.32
N THR A 111 -14.86 16.64 -8.64
CA THR A 111 -14.10 15.39 -8.51
C THR A 111 -14.02 14.92 -7.06
N GLU A 112 -13.83 15.85 -6.11
CA GLU A 112 -13.80 15.50 -4.70
C GLU A 112 -15.20 15.14 -4.19
N ASP A 113 -16.22 15.88 -4.60
CA ASP A 113 -17.61 15.58 -4.27
C ASP A 113 -18.00 14.19 -4.79
N LEU A 114 -17.60 13.80 -6.02
CA LEU A 114 -17.85 12.47 -6.60
C LEU A 114 -17.12 11.36 -5.83
N ARG A 115 -15.87 11.61 -5.44
CA ARG A 115 -15.09 10.68 -4.61
C ARG A 115 -15.75 10.47 -3.25
N SER A 116 -16.29 11.54 -2.68
CA SER A 116 -17.02 11.51 -1.42
C SER A 116 -18.32 10.71 -1.54
N SER A 117 -19.10 10.89 -2.62
CA SER A 117 -20.33 10.14 -2.86
C SER A 117 -20.06 8.65 -3.16
N ARG A 118 -18.99 8.31 -3.91
CA ARG A 118 -18.47 6.93 -4.05
C ARG A 118 -18.20 6.28 -2.69
N SER A 119 -17.54 6.99 -1.78
CA SER A 119 -17.22 6.49 -0.44
C SER A 119 -18.48 6.31 0.42
N GLN A 120 -19.40 7.27 0.36
CA GLN A 120 -20.68 7.20 1.07
C GLN A 120 -21.57 6.07 0.53
N TYR A 121 -21.58 5.83 -0.78
CA TYR A 121 -22.31 4.72 -1.40
C TYR A 121 -21.84 3.37 -0.87
N ARG A 122 -20.52 3.12 -0.81
CA ARG A 122 -19.99 1.86 -0.24
C ARG A 122 -20.41 1.67 1.21
N LYS A 123 -20.40 2.74 2.01
CA LYS A 123 -20.89 2.70 3.40
C LYS A 123 -22.39 2.40 3.46
N ALA A 124 -23.19 3.05 2.61
CA ALA A 124 -24.63 2.84 2.51
C ALA A 124 -25.00 1.42 2.06
N GLN A 125 -24.24 0.83 1.14
CA GLN A 125 -24.40 -0.57 0.74
C GLN A 125 -24.15 -1.52 1.92
N LEU A 126 -23.09 -1.29 2.69
CA LEU A 126 -22.77 -2.11 3.86
C LEU A 126 -23.83 -1.97 4.95
N THR A 127 -24.33 -0.75 5.21
CA THR A 127 -25.38 -0.52 6.20
C THR A 127 -26.69 -1.17 5.77
N ALA A 128 -27.07 -1.04 4.49
CA ALA A 128 -28.26 -1.69 3.94
C ALA A 128 -28.15 -3.22 3.98
N LYS A 129 -26.97 -3.78 3.69
CA LYS A 129 -26.71 -5.22 3.86
C LYS A 129 -26.87 -5.63 5.33
N HIS A 130 -26.27 -4.90 6.26
CA HIS A 130 -26.36 -5.22 7.68
C HIS A 130 -27.80 -5.13 8.20
N ASN A 131 -28.59 -4.16 7.74
CA ASN A 131 -30.00 -4.02 8.05
C ASN A 131 -30.82 -5.21 7.50
N ALA A 132 -30.52 -5.67 6.28
CA ALA A 132 -31.11 -6.86 5.69
C ALA A 132 -30.81 -8.11 6.52
N ASP A 133 -29.54 -8.33 6.86
CA ASP A 133 -29.09 -9.47 7.65
C ASP A 133 -29.75 -9.47 9.04
N ARG A 134 -29.84 -8.29 9.68
CA ARG A 134 -30.53 -8.12 10.96
C ARG A 134 -32.03 -8.45 10.85
N ALA A 135 -32.69 -8.09 9.75
CA ALA A 135 -34.10 -8.42 9.53
C ALA A 135 -34.31 -9.93 9.34
N LYS A 136 -33.42 -10.60 8.58
CA LYS A 136 -33.42 -12.06 8.42
C LYS A 136 -33.20 -12.80 9.75
N LEU A 137 -32.29 -12.30 10.60
CA LEU A 137 -32.08 -12.85 11.93
C LEU A 137 -33.32 -12.70 12.82
N LYS A 138 -33.99 -11.54 12.80
CA LYS A 138 -35.25 -11.34 13.53
C LYS A 138 -36.35 -12.26 13.04
N GLU A 139 -36.47 -12.50 11.74
CA GLU A 139 -37.43 -13.46 11.19
C GLU A 139 -37.15 -14.86 11.71
N ARG A 140 -35.88 -15.28 11.66
CA ARG A 140 -35.43 -16.55 12.22
C ARG A 140 -35.80 -16.65 13.70
N GLU A 141 -35.47 -15.64 14.50
CA GLU A 141 -35.82 -15.59 15.94
C GLU A 141 -37.33 -15.65 16.18
N LEU A 142 -38.14 -14.97 15.37
CA LEU A 142 -39.60 -15.03 15.45
C LEU A 142 -40.12 -16.44 15.16
N LEU A 143 -39.62 -17.10 14.11
CA LEU A 143 -39.99 -18.49 13.80
C LEU A 143 -39.57 -19.43 14.93
N PHE A 144 -38.33 -19.33 15.42
CA PHE A 144 -37.86 -20.14 16.55
C PHE A 144 -38.61 -19.84 17.85
N SER A 145 -38.99 -18.58 18.11
CA SER A 145 -39.80 -18.22 19.27
C SER A 145 -41.20 -18.82 19.20
N ASN A 146 -41.82 -18.88 18.02
CA ASN A 146 -43.11 -19.55 17.82
C ASN A 146 -43.01 -21.07 18.08
N LEU A 147 -41.87 -21.69 17.77
CA LEU A 147 -41.57 -23.09 18.10
C LEU A 147 -41.31 -23.31 19.60
N GLN A 148 -40.59 -22.39 20.26
CA GLN A 148 -40.18 -22.49 21.68
C GLN A 148 -41.34 -22.15 22.64
N SER A 149 -42.19 -21.18 22.28
CA SER A 149 -43.23 -20.64 23.17
C SER A 149 -44.51 -21.49 23.21
N GLY A 150 -44.57 -22.63 22.51
CA GLY A 150 -45.68 -23.60 22.62
C GLY A 150 -47.06 -23.06 22.23
N SER A 151 -47.15 -21.84 21.70
CA SER A 151 -48.37 -21.25 21.15
C SER A 151 -48.63 -21.87 19.78
N SER A 152 -49.28 -23.02 19.82
CA SER A 152 -49.71 -23.84 18.71
C SER A 152 -50.51 -23.06 17.65
N THR A 153 -49.90 -22.76 16.51
CA THR A 153 -50.60 -22.91 15.23
C THR A 153 -50.53 -24.39 14.82
N PRO A 154 -51.66 -25.11 14.75
CA PRO A 154 -51.66 -26.56 14.66
C PRO A 154 -51.44 -27.00 13.21
N SER A 155 -50.19 -27.26 12.81
CA SER A 155 -49.92 -27.93 11.53
C SER A 155 -49.38 -29.34 11.73
N SER A 156 -50.28 -30.30 11.50
CA SER A 156 -50.04 -31.63 10.93
C SER A 156 -49.25 -32.68 11.72
N THR A 157 -48.16 -32.37 12.41
CA THR A 157 -47.23 -33.42 12.88
C THR A 157 -47.64 -34.04 14.22
N TYR A 158 -48.25 -33.28 15.13
CA TYR A 158 -48.61 -33.78 16.46
C TYR A 158 -49.85 -34.70 16.46
N ARG A 159 -50.74 -34.57 15.46
CA ARG A 159 -51.93 -35.44 15.34
C ARG A 159 -51.59 -36.87 14.96
N GLN A 160 -50.49 -37.10 14.24
CA GLN A 160 -50.13 -38.44 13.79
C GLN A 160 -49.67 -39.35 14.95
N ARG A 161 -49.02 -38.77 15.98
CA ARG A 161 -48.53 -39.53 17.13
C ARG A 161 -49.65 -40.06 18.04
N LYS A 162 -50.80 -39.38 18.10
CA LYS A 162 -51.91 -39.76 18.99
C LYS A 162 -52.77 -40.92 18.44
N GLN A 163 -52.60 -41.28 17.17
CA GLN A 163 -53.41 -42.32 16.51
C GLN A 163 -52.81 -43.74 16.65
N GLN A 164 -51.61 -43.87 17.24
CA GLN A 164 -50.89 -45.14 17.39
C GLN A 164 -51.24 -45.93 18.68
N GLN A 165 -52.14 -45.43 19.52
CA GLN A 165 -52.31 -45.94 20.89
C GLN A 165 -53.36 -47.07 21.05
N GLY A 166 -53.86 -47.66 19.95
CA GLY A 166 -54.95 -48.65 19.99
C GLY A 166 -54.84 -49.86 19.07
N LEU A 167 -53.67 -50.17 18.51
CA LEU A 167 -53.52 -51.24 17.52
C LEU A 167 -53.17 -52.59 18.19
N SER A 168 -53.80 -53.66 17.73
CA SER A 168 -53.58 -55.03 18.22
C SER A 168 -52.16 -55.52 17.92
N GLU A 169 -51.63 -56.41 18.75
CA GLU A 169 -50.22 -56.88 18.70
C GLU A 169 -49.79 -57.41 17.32
N GLY A 170 -50.70 -58.09 16.60
CA GLY A 170 -50.46 -58.55 15.22
C GLY A 170 -50.40 -57.43 14.17
N GLU A 171 -51.14 -56.35 14.37
CA GLU A 171 -51.12 -55.16 13.51
C GLU A 171 -49.87 -54.31 13.77
N VAL A 172 -49.38 -54.26 15.02
CA VAL A 172 -48.12 -53.62 15.38
C VAL A 172 -46.94 -54.33 14.70
N VAL A 173 -46.93 -55.66 14.64
CA VAL A 173 -45.86 -56.42 13.96
C VAL A 173 -45.92 -56.26 12.43
N ALA A 174 -47.12 -56.26 11.85
CA ALA A 174 -47.30 -56.00 10.42
C ALA A 174 -46.90 -54.56 10.03
N GLN A 175 -47.26 -53.59 10.87
CA GLN A 175 -46.90 -52.18 10.70
C GLN A 175 -45.39 -51.97 10.89
N ALA A 176 -44.75 -52.61 11.88
CA ALA A 176 -43.31 -52.56 12.06
C ALA A 176 -42.55 -53.15 10.86
N SER A 177 -43.05 -54.24 10.28
CA SER A 177 -42.47 -54.83 9.06
C SER A 177 -42.65 -53.93 7.84
N SER A 178 -43.81 -53.27 7.73
CA SER A 178 -44.07 -52.24 6.72
C SER A 178 -43.16 -51.02 6.90
N ASP A 179 -42.95 -50.56 8.13
CA ASP A 179 -42.11 -49.42 8.47
C ASP A 179 -40.63 -49.73 8.19
N VAL A 180 -40.15 -50.94 8.52
CA VAL A 180 -38.79 -51.40 8.15
C VAL A 180 -38.63 -51.45 6.64
N THR A 181 -39.64 -51.95 5.91
CA THR A 181 -39.61 -51.98 4.44
C THR A 181 -39.61 -50.57 3.85
N SER A 182 -40.39 -49.64 4.45
CA SER A 182 -40.43 -48.24 4.05
C SER A 182 -39.10 -47.52 4.37
N ALA A 183 -38.47 -47.85 5.49
CA ALA A 183 -37.17 -47.33 5.90
C ALA A 183 -36.08 -47.80 4.93
N LEU A 184 -36.06 -49.09 4.57
CA LEU A 184 -35.13 -49.64 3.57
C LEU A 184 -35.33 -49.03 2.18
N ARG A 185 -36.58 -48.76 1.77
CA ARG A 185 -36.84 -48.03 0.52
C ARG A 185 -36.35 -46.60 0.60
N ARG A 186 -36.53 -45.93 1.74
CA ARG A 186 -36.04 -44.56 1.97
C ARG A 186 -34.51 -44.50 2.01
N THR A 187 -33.82 -45.46 2.62
CA THR A 187 -32.36 -45.52 2.59
C THR A 187 -31.84 -45.83 1.19
N ALA A 188 -32.51 -46.70 0.43
CA ALA A 188 -32.15 -46.96 -0.97
C ALA A 188 -32.36 -45.71 -1.86
N GLN A 189 -33.41 -44.92 -1.61
CA GLN A 189 -33.60 -43.63 -2.28
C GLN A 189 -32.51 -42.64 -1.90
N LEU A 190 -32.19 -42.50 -0.60
CA LEU A 190 -31.11 -41.62 -0.13
C LEU A 190 -29.75 -42.02 -0.71
N MET A 191 -29.44 -43.32 -0.77
CA MET A 191 -28.18 -43.79 -1.35
C MET A 191 -28.08 -43.45 -2.85
N LYS A 192 -29.19 -43.53 -3.59
CA LYS A 192 -29.22 -43.11 -5.00
C LYS A 192 -29.03 -41.59 -5.13
N ASP A 193 -29.63 -40.83 -4.23
CA ASP A 193 -29.54 -39.38 -4.20
C ASP A 193 -28.11 -38.92 -3.88
N GLU A 194 -27.48 -39.50 -2.86
CA GLU A 194 -26.07 -39.27 -2.51
C GLU A 194 -25.12 -39.69 -3.63
N LEU A 195 -25.42 -40.79 -4.34
CA LEU A 195 -24.63 -41.21 -5.51
C LEU A 195 -24.73 -40.17 -6.65
N SER A 196 -25.93 -39.64 -6.91
CA SER A 196 -26.12 -38.57 -7.90
C SER A 196 -25.39 -37.29 -7.50
N ARG A 197 -25.41 -36.96 -6.21
CA ARG A 197 -24.70 -35.82 -5.63
C ARG A 197 -23.19 -35.99 -5.71
N SER A 198 -22.67 -37.19 -5.46
CA SER A 198 -21.25 -37.52 -5.63
C SER A 198 -20.82 -37.46 -7.09
N ARG A 199 -21.68 -37.86 -8.03
CA ARG A 199 -21.41 -37.74 -9.47
C ARG A 199 -21.32 -36.29 -9.91
N PHE A 200 -22.26 -35.47 -9.47
CA PHE A 200 -22.22 -34.04 -9.71
C PHE A 200 -20.96 -33.39 -9.09
N ALA A 201 -20.59 -33.76 -7.87
CA ALA A 201 -19.36 -33.28 -7.24
C ALA A 201 -18.11 -33.67 -8.05
N GLN A 202 -18.04 -34.90 -8.58
CA GLN A 202 -16.94 -35.33 -9.45
C GLN A 202 -16.89 -34.53 -10.75
N GLU A 203 -18.03 -34.31 -11.39
CA GLU A 203 -18.12 -33.50 -12.62
C GLU A 203 -17.71 -32.04 -12.36
N THR A 204 -18.13 -31.45 -11.23
CA THR A 204 -17.67 -30.11 -10.86
C THR A 204 -16.16 -30.07 -10.59
N LEU A 205 -15.60 -31.08 -9.91
CA LEU A 205 -14.15 -31.14 -9.68
C LEU A 205 -13.39 -31.26 -11.00
N GLU A 206 -13.87 -32.07 -11.93
CA GLU A 206 -13.28 -32.22 -13.27
C GLU A 206 -13.35 -30.91 -14.06
N GLN A 207 -14.49 -30.22 -14.03
CA GLN A 207 -14.64 -28.88 -14.62
C GLN A 207 -13.70 -27.86 -13.97
N THR A 208 -13.57 -27.86 -12.64
CA THR A 208 -12.62 -26.95 -11.97
C THR A 208 -11.17 -27.28 -12.30
N ASN A 209 -10.84 -28.56 -12.46
CA ASN A 209 -9.49 -28.97 -12.85
C ASN A 209 -9.17 -28.55 -14.30
N ALA A 210 -10.13 -28.69 -15.21
CA ALA A 210 -10.01 -28.18 -16.58
C ALA A 210 -9.85 -26.65 -16.59
N ALA A 211 -10.63 -25.92 -15.79
CA ALA A 211 -10.50 -24.48 -15.66
C ALA A 211 -9.13 -24.07 -15.06
N LEU A 212 -8.59 -24.83 -14.10
CA LEU A 212 -7.24 -24.60 -13.56
C LEU A 212 -6.15 -24.84 -14.61
N GLN A 213 -6.33 -25.84 -15.47
CA GLN A 213 -5.41 -26.10 -16.57
C GLN A 213 -5.43 -24.97 -17.61
N ASP A 214 -6.62 -24.51 -18.01
CA ASP A 214 -6.81 -23.36 -18.90
C ASP A 214 -6.19 -22.09 -18.32
N LEU A 215 -6.35 -21.85 -17.02
CA LEU A 215 -5.68 -20.74 -16.35
C LEU A 215 -4.15 -20.88 -16.42
N GLY A 216 -3.63 -22.09 -16.24
CA GLY A 216 -2.20 -22.39 -16.38
C GLY A 216 -1.66 -22.08 -17.78
N GLU A 217 -2.42 -22.42 -18.82
CA GLU A 217 -2.10 -22.09 -20.21
C GLU A 217 -2.11 -20.57 -20.43
N GLN A 218 -3.14 -19.86 -19.95
CA GLN A 218 -3.22 -18.40 -20.02
C GLN A 218 -2.05 -17.72 -19.28
N TYR A 219 -1.62 -18.22 -18.12
CA TYR A 219 -0.44 -17.69 -17.41
C TYR A 219 0.86 -17.97 -18.17
N SER A 220 0.99 -19.12 -18.80
CA SER A 220 2.13 -19.43 -19.67
C SER A 220 2.20 -18.44 -20.85
N ASP A 221 1.06 -18.23 -21.52
CA ASP A 221 0.95 -17.27 -22.62
C ASP A 221 1.27 -15.84 -22.18
N LEU A 222 0.74 -15.40 -21.03
CA LEU A 222 1.08 -14.11 -20.44
C LEU A 222 2.58 -13.98 -20.15
N ASN A 223 3.24 -15.04 -19.68
CA ASN A 223 4.68 -15.03 -19.45
C ASN A 223 5.46 -14.91 -20.76
N THR A 224 5.01 -15.55 -21.85
CA THR A 224 5.63 -15.35 -23.18
C THR A 224 5.42 -13.94 -23.72
N LEU A 225 4.22 -13.36 -23.55
CA LEU A 225 3.93 -11.98 -23.93
C LEU A 225 4.76 -10.98 -23.10
N LEU A 226 4.90 -11.21 -21.80
CA LEU A 226 5.77 -10.42 -20.93
C LEU A 226 7.23 -10.53 -21.34
N ALA A 227 7.73 -11.72 -21.66
CA ALA A 227 9.08 -11.91 -22.17
C ALA A 227 9.31 -11.17 -23.49
N ASN A 228 8.34 -11.22 -24.41
CA ASN A 228 8.39 -10.49 -25.68
C ASN A 228 8.34 -8.98 -25.47
N SER A 229 7.46 -8.48 -24.60
CA SER A 229 7.38 -7.05 -24.25
C SER A 229 8.68 -6.55 -23.60
N LYS A 230 9.28 -7.35 -22.70
CA LYS A 230 10.57 -7.05 -22.08
C LYS A 230 11.68 -7.01 -23.11
N ASN A 231 11.70 -7.93 -24.07
CA ASN A 231 12.65 -7.90 -25.17
C ASN A 231 12.49 -6.64 -26.01
N LEU A 232 11.26 -6.26 -26.37
CA LEU A 232 10.99 -5.02 -27.11
C LEU A 232 11.42 -3.77 -26.31
N VAL A 233 11.05 -3.67 -25.04
CA VAL A 233 11.47 -2.58 -24.15
C VAL A 233 12.98 -2.54 -24.00
N SER A 234 13.64 -3.70 -23.88
CA SER A 234 15.11 -3.80 -23.82
C SER A 234 15.75 -3.32 -25.13
N THR A 235 15.18 -3.67 -26.29
CA THR A 235 15.67 -3.20 -27.59
C THR A 235 15.48 -1.68 -27.75
N LEU A 236 14.35 -1.13 -27.33
CA LEU A 236 14.09 0.31 -27.36
C LEU A 236 15.01 1.07 -26.39
N LEU A 237 15.20 0.57 -25.17
CA LEU A 237 16.12 1.15 -24.20
C LEU A 237 17.58 1.05 -24.64
N LYS A 238 17.96 -0.04 -25.31
CA LYS A 238 19.30 -0.20 -25.87
C LYS A 238 19.52 0.76 -27.04
N SER A 239 18.51 0.95 -27.89
CA SER A 239 18.54 1.91 -29.01
C SER A 239 18.63 3.36 -28.53
N THR A 240 17.85 3.74 -27.51
CA THR A 240 17.88 5.09 -26.94
C THR A 240 19.16 5.37 -26.16
N LYS A 241 19.75 4.34 -25.52
CA LYS A 241 21.08 4.45 -24.91
C LYS A 241 22.18 4.73 -25.91
N SER A 242 22.17 4.08 -27.08
CA SER A 242 23.17 4.39 -28.11
C SER A 242 23.04 5.82 -28.62
N ASP A 243 21.82 6.32 -28.79
CA ASP A 243 21.58 7.69 -29.24
C ASP A 243 22.03 8.73 -28.20
N THR A 244 21.75 8.46 -26.92
CA THR A 244 22.19 9.31 -25.81
C THR A 244 23.70 9.43 -25.75
N TRP A 245 24.44 8.34 -26.03
CA TRP A 245 25.90 8.36 -26.03
C TRP A 245 26.49 9.16 -27.21
N TYR A 246 25.87 9.10 -28.40
CA TYR A 246 26.28 9.94 -29.55
C TYR A 246 25.99 11.43 -29.32
N LEU A 247 24.84 11.76 -28.71
CA LEU A 247 24.51 13.14 -28.36
C LEU A 247 25.47 13.67 -27.29
N GLU A 248 25.74 12.88 -26.26
CA GLU A 248 26.66 13.24 -25.18
C GLU A 248 28.09 13.48 -25.70
N THR A 249 28.63 12.58 -26.53
CA THR A 249 29.97 12.75 -27.12
C THR A 249 30.05 13.98 -28.04
N THR A 250 29.02 14.23 -28.85
CA THR A 250 28.94 15.41 -29.72
C THR A 250 28.84 16.70 -28.90
N PHE A 251 28.07 16.70 -27.82
CA PHE A 251 27.93 17.83 -26.90
C PHE A 251 29.25 18.17 -26.19
N TYR A 252 30.00 17.17 -25.73
CA TYR A 252 31.33 17.40 -25.13
C TYR A 252 32.34 17.93 -26.14
N ILE A 253 32.36 17.42 -27.38
CA ILE A 253 33.23 17.95 -28.44
C ILE A 253 32.85 19.41 -28.75
N LEU A 254 31.55 19.72 -28.87
CA LEU A 254 31.06 21.08 -29.07
C LEU A 254 31.46 21.99 -27.91
N LEU A 255 31.24 21.59 -26.65
CA LEU A 255 31.66 22.35 -25.47
C LEU A 255 33.17 22.58 -25.48
N THR A 256 33.96 21.56 -25.80
CA THR A 256 35.42 21.65 -25.89
C THR A 256 35.84 22.68 -26.95
N THR A 257 35.20 22.67 -28.13
CA THR A 257 35.49 23.67 -29.17
C THR A 257 35.04 25.08 -28.80
N ILE A 258 33.90 25.25 -28.12
CA ILE A 258 33.44 26.55 -27.61
C ILE A 258 34.39 27.06 -26.53
N ILE A 259 34.76 26.23 -25.56
CA ILE A 259 35.73 26.56 -24.52
C ILE A 259 37.07 26.95 -25.16
N TRP A 260 37.52 26.21 -26.17
CA TRP A 260 38.73 26.54 -26.92
C TRP A 260 38.61 27.88 -27.68
N LEU A 261 37.46 28.15 -28.31
CA LEU A 261 37.20 29.42 -28.98
C LEU A 261 37.12 30.58 -27.99
N VAL A 262 36.50 30.42 -26.84
CA VAL A 262 36.45 31.44 -25.77
C VAL A 262 37.86 31.69 -25.23
N PHE A 263 38.62 30.63 -24.96
CA PHE A 263 40.02 30.71 -24.54
C PHE A 263 40.87 31.45 -25.58
N ARG A 264 40.74 31.08 -26.86
CA ARG A 264 41.52 31.67 -27.96
C ARG A 264 41.09 33.10 -28.31
N ARG A 265 39.79 33.37 -28.36
CA ARG A 265 39.22 34.63 -28.85
C ARG A 265 39.14 35.67 -27.75
N TRP A 266 38.76 35.27 -26.54
CA TRP A 266 38.46 36.19 -25.45
C TRP A 266 39.66 36.33 -24.52
N LEU A 267 40.31 35.22 -24.15
CA LEU A 267 41.40 35.22 -23.17
C LEU A 267 42.74 35.72 -23.73
N TYR A 268 43.07 35.44 -25.00
CA TYR A 268 44.36 35.81 -25.58
C TYR A 268 44.46 37.23 -26.16
N GLY A 269 43.38 37.79 -26.70
CA GLY A 269 43.42 39.09 -27.40
C GLY A 269 42.79 40.25 -26.61
N PRO A 270 41.47 40.32 -26.48
CA PRO A 270 40.80 41.44 -25.84
C PRO A 270 41.03 41.48 -24.33
N LEU A 271 41.07 40.35 -23.61
CA LEU A 271 41.34 40.36 -22.16
C LEU A 271 42.78 40.74 -21.84
N THR A 272 43.77 40.38 -22.64
CA THR A 272 45.14 40.84 -22.40
C THR A 272 45.22 42.35 -22.54
N TRP A 273 44.51 42.94 -23.52
CA TRP A 273 44.34 44.40 -23.58
C TRP A 273 43.53 44.95 -22.40
N PHE A 274 42.36 44.39 -22.09
CA PHE A 274 41.47 44.89 -21.02
C PHE A 274 41.98 44.64 -19.60
N LEU A 275 42.87 43.68 -19.36
CA LEU A 275 43.41 43.36 -18.05
C LEU A 275 44.78 43.98 -17.85
N ILE A 276 45.69 43.86 -18.84
CA ILE A 276 47.07 44.36 -18.72
C ILE A 276 47.13 45.88 -18.94
N TRP A 277 46.31 46.45 -19.83
CA TRP A 277 46.35 47.89 -20.12
C TRP A 277 45.86 48.77 -18.95
N PRO A 278 44.73 48.49 -18.25
CA PRO A 278 44.36 49.26 -17.06
C PRO A 278 45.23 48.93 -15.84
N ILE A 279 45.76 47.71 -15.70
CA ILE A 279 46.78 47.40 -14.68
C ILE A 279 48.05 48.22 -14.94
N LYS A 280 48.54 48.29 -16.18
CA LYS A 280 49.68 49.16 -16.52
C LYS A 280 49.37 50.63 -16.30
N LEU A 281 48.16 51.10 -16.64
CA LEU A 281 47.74 52.49 -16.44
C LEU A 281 47.69 52.83 -14.94
N THR A 282 47.09 51.97 -14.12
CA THR A 282 47.03 52.13 -12.67
C THR A 282 48.41 52.06 -12.02
N PHE A 283 49.30 51.14 -12.43
CA PHE A 283 50.70 51.15 -12.00
C PHE A 283 51.44 52.42 -12.44
N ARG A 284 51.17 52.93 -13.65
CA ARG A 284 51.80 54.17 -14.15
C ARG A 284 51.30 55.41 -13.39
N ILE A 285 50.03 55.42 -12.97
CA ILE A 285 49.45 56.47 -12.12
C ILE A 285 49.94 56.33 -10.67
N LEU A 286 49.96 55.13 -10.09
CA LEU A 286 50.51 54.88 -8.75
C LEU A 286 52.00 55.22 -8.67
N PHE A 287 52.79 54.90 -9.69
CA PHE A 287 54.22 55.21 -9.74
C PHE A 287 54.50 56.68 -10.09
N ALA A 288 53.56 57.38 -10.74
CA ALA A 288 53.66 58.83 -11.00
C ALA A 288 53.18 59.70 -9.81
N VAL A 289 52.36 59.16 -8.92
CA VAL A 289 51.84 59.85 -7.71
C VAL A 289 52.65 59.52 -6.45
N LEU A 290 53.60 58.58 -6.53
CA LEU A 290 54.63 58.39 -5.51
C LEU A 290 55.86 59.26 -5.84
N PRO A 291 56.07 60.42 -5.19
CA PRO A 291 57.36 61.08 -5.25
C PRO A 291 58.35 60.25 -4.43
N PHE A 292 59.16 59.44 -5.09
CA PHE A 292 60.47 59.11 -4.54
C PHE A 292 61.36 60.34 -4.69
N GLY A 293 61.47 61.13 -3.63
CA GLY A 293 62.61 61.99 -3.36
C GLY A 293 63.10 61.71 -1.95
N ALA A 294 64.39 61.60 -1.62
CA ALA A 294 65.60 61.50 -2.42
C ALA A 294 66.72 61.01 -1.48
N ALA A 295 67.72 60.28 -2.04
CA ALA A 295 69.15 60.27 -1.64
C ALA A 295 69.50 59.65 -0.24
N SER A 296 70.56 58.88 0.02
CA SER A 296 71.76 58.46 -0.72
C SER A 296 72.38 57.23 -0.02
N SER A 297 73.06 56.39 -0.81
CA SER A 297 74.33 55.70 -0.51
C SER A 297 74.53 54.83 0.76
N ALA A 298 74.79 53.55 0.44
CA ALA A 298 75.93 52.74 0.88
C ALA A 298 75.76 51.67 1.98
N ALA A 299 76.42 50.55 1.68
CA ALA A 299 76.85 49.44 2.54
C ALA A 299 75.83 48.32 2.85
N SER A 300 75.95 47.28 2.03
CA SER A 300 76.32 45.92 2.42
C SER A 300 75.56 45.17 3.53
N SER A 301 75.11 43.99 3.09
CA SER A 301 75.20 42.67 3.75
C SER A 301 74.23 42.24 4.84
N SER A 302 73.84 40.97 4.65
CA SER A 302 73.52 39.90 5.59
C SER A 302 72.13 39.84 6.25
N VAL A 303 71.40 38.83 5.77
CA VAL A 303 70.71 37.76 6.53
C VAL A 303 70.63 37.92 8.05
N ALA A 304 69.42 37.79 8.61
CA ALA A 304 69.08 36.69 9.51
C ALA A 304 67.66 36.85 10.09
N VAL A 305 67.02 35.69 10.20
CA VAL A 305 65.78 35.35 10.91
C VAL A 305 65.82 35.83 12.36
N SER A 306 64.70 36.34 12.90
CA SER A 306 64.36 36.19 14.33
C SER A 306 62.89 36.52 14.62
N SER A 307 62.22 35.48 15.11
CA SER A 307 60.93 35.41 15.82
C SER A 307 60.85 36.30 17.07
N SER A 308 59.68 36.86 17.39
CA SER A 308 58.77 36.35 18.45
C SER A 308 57.78 37.39 19.01
N SER A 309 56.54 36.90 19.19
CA SER A 309 55.58 37.21 20.28
C SER A 309 54.99 38.62 20.44
N ARG A 310 53.66 38.75 20.26
CA ARG A 310 52.68 38.69 21.36
C ARG A 310 51.22 38.85 20.89
N SER A 311 50.43 37.86 21.27
CA SER A 311 49.00 37.84 21.64
C SER A 311 48.13 39.09 21.43
N LEU A 312 47.06 38.93 20.67
CA LEU A 312 45.76 39.55 20.97
C LEU A 312 44.64 38.57 20.62
N ILE A 313 43.90 38.21 21.67
CA ILE A 313 42.68 37.42 21.66
C ILE A 313 41.58 38.26 21.01
N VAL A 314 41.00 37.76 19.91
CA VAL A 314 39.67 38.15 19.44
C VAL A 314 39.00 36.89 18.92
N GLN A 315 37.93 36.45 19.59
CA GLN A 315 37.05 35.40 19.09
C GLN A 315 36.10 35.99 18.04
N PRO A 316 36.06 35.47 16.80
CA PRO A 316 34.86 35.54 15.98
C PRO A 316 34.05 34.26 16.21
N SER A 317 33.06 34.37 17.09
CA SER A 317 31.94 33.45 17.22
C SER A 317 31.10 33.49 15.94
N ALA A 318 31.51 32.75 14.91
CA ALA A 318 30.69 32.21 13.82
C ALA A 318 31.62 31.66 12.71
N THR A 319 32.13 30.44 12.89
CA THR A 319 32.77 29.71 11.79
C THR A 319 32.30 28.26 11.79
N GLY A 320 31.07 28.04 11.34
CA GLY A 320 30.53 26.73 11.00
C GLY A 320 30.33 26.64 9.50
N GLY A 321 31.38 26.23 8.78
CA GLY A 321 31.27 25.86 7.37
C GLY A 321 30.53 24.54 7.21
N ILE A 322 29.94 24.33 6.04
CA ILE A 322 29.17 23.12 5.69
C ILE A 322 30.08 21.88 5.83
N PRO A 323 29.66 20.81 6.52
CA PRO A 323 30.51 19.64 6.74
C PRO A 323 30.88 18.94 5.42
N ARG A 324 32.17 18.67 5.24
CA ARG A 324 32.72 17.95 4.08
C ARG A 324 32.59 16.45 4.34
N ARG A 325 31.89 15.73 3.45
CA ARG A 325 31.68 14.28 3.52
C ARG A 325 32.99 13.56 3.19
N GLU A 326 33.53 12.80 4.15
CA GLU A 326 34.70 11.94 3.93
C GLU A 326 34.37 10.82 2.93
N SER A 327 35.25 10.59 1.96
CA SER A 327 35.01 9.71 0.82
C SER A 327 35.29 8.22 1.11
N ASN A 328 35.49 7.81 2.36
CA ASN A 328 35.89 6.44 2.71
C ASN A 328 35.08 5.77 3.85
N ALA A 329 33.93 6.31 4.22
CA ALA A 329 33.02 5.63 5.15
C ALA A 329 32.18 4.58 4.41
N GLN A 330 32.37 3.30 4.74
CA GLN A 330 31.56 2.17 4.27
C GLN A 330 30.07 2.39 4.62
N PRO A 331 29.12 2.12 3.71
CA PRO A 331 27.71 2.33 3.97
C PRO A 331 27.19 1.32 5.02
N HIS A 332 26.64 1.82 6.13
CA HIS A 332 25.88 1.01 7.07
C HIS A 332 24.53 0.64 6.45
N TYR A 333 24.29 -0.65 6.24
CA TYR A 333 23.01 -1.18 5.78
C TYR A 333 22.07 -1.38 6.99
N ILE A 334 20.88 -0.78 6.95
CA ILE A 334 19.81 -1.05 7.91
C ILE A 334 18.78 -1.93 7.19
N PRO A 335 18.60 -3.21 7.58
CA PRO A 335 17.56 -4.04 7.01
C PRO A 335 16.19 -3.58 7.52
N VAL A 336 15.41 -2.92 6.66
CA VAL A 336 14.00 -2.64 6.92
C VAL A 336 13.16 -3.77 6.34
N GLY A 337 12.50 -4.54 7.21
CA GLY A 337 11.69 -5.67 6.77
C GLY A 337 11.42 -6.75 7.81
N ARG A 338 11.49 -6.44 9.11
CA ARG A 338 11.06 -7.38 10.16
C ARG A 338 9.86 -6.79 10.88
N GLY A 339 8.69 -7.36 10.59
CA GLY A 339 7.46 -7.10 11.31
C GLY A 339 7.64 -7.35 12.81
N GLY A 340 6.84 -6.63 13.60
CA GLY A 340 6.89 -6.59 15.05
C GLY A 340 7.09 -7.97 15.70
N GLY A 341 8.26 -8.14 16.30
CA GLY A 341 8.60 -9.25 17.18
C GLY A 341 9.52 -8.67 18.25
N VAL A 342 8.96 -8.51 19.44
CA VAL A 342 9.63 -7.98 20.63
C VAL A 342 10.80 -8.91 20.98
N ASN A 343 12.02 -8.37 20.96
CA ASN A 343 13.10 -8.82 21.84
C ASN A 343 13.88 -7.60 22.31
N ARG A 344 13.48 -7.10 23.49
CA ARG A 344 14.10 -6.02 24.25
C ARG A 344 15.31 -6.56 25.00
N GLN A 345 16.45 -6.76 24.34
CA GLN A 345 17.74 -6.86 25.03
C GLN A 345 18.87 -6.50 24.06
N GLY A 346 19.04 -5.21 23.82
CA GLY A 346 20.21 -4.66 23.15
C GLY A 346 20.37 -3.20 23.55
N PRO A 347 21.56 -2.74 23.97
CA PRO A 347 21.80 -1.32 24.21
C PRO A 347 21.55 -0.55 22.91
N ASP A 348 20.78 0.54 23.01
CA ASP A 348 20.44 1.38 21.86
C ASP A 348 21.73 1.87 21.16
N PRO A 349 21.90 1.66 19.84
CA PRO A 349 23.16 1.97 19.14
C PRO A 349 23.38 3.47 18.90
N SER A 350 22.61 4.34 19.55
CA SER A 350 22.70 5.79 19.34
C SER A 350 23.73 6.43 20.29
N PRO A 351 24.51 7.44 19.81
CA PRO A 351 25.51 8.11 20.64
C PRO A 351 24.87 8.82 21.83
N GLN A 352 25.50 8.70 23.01
CA GLN A 352 24.96 9.19 24.28
C GLN A 352 24.68 10.71 24.21
N GLY A 353 23.44 11.10 24.52
CA GLY A 353 22.98 12.50 24.50
C GLY A 353 22.40 13.00 23.17
N SER A 354 22.22 12.11 22.18
CA SER A 354 21.54 12.44 20.92
C SER A 354 20.03 12.68 21.14
N TYR A 355 19.45 13.62 20.39
CA TYR A 355 18.00 13.85 20.35
C TYR A 355 17.20 12.57 20.06
N SER A 356 17.74 11.64 19.27
CA SER A 356 17.10 10.34 19.01
C SER A 356 16.88 9.53 20.28
N GLN A 357 17.83 9.57 21.22
CA GLN A 357 17.74 8.88 22.51
C GLN A 357 16.71 9.56 23.42
N GLN A 358 16.64 10.90 23.38
CA GLN A 358 15.66 11.67 24.14
C GLN A 358 14.22 11.41 23.64
N LEU A 359 14.02 11.31 22.32
CA LEU A 359 12.72 10.92 21.75
C LEU A 359 12.36 9.47 22.08
N GLY A 360 13.33 8.54 22.08
CA GLY A 360 13.11 7.15 22.51
C GLY A 360 12.62 7.08 23.96
N GLN A 361 13.28 7.81 24.87
CA GLN A 361 12.87 7.88 26.28
C GLN A 361 11.50 8.54 26.47
N MET A 362 11.17 9.58 25.70
CA MET A 362 9.83 10.20 25.76
C MET A 362 8.73 9.26 25.24
N ALA A 363 8.99 8.49 24.17
CA ALA A 363 8.05 7.51 23.66
C ALA A 363 7.80 6.39 24.68
N GLU A 364 8.85 5.93 25.36
CA GLU A 364 8.75 4.90 26.39
C GLU A 364 8.01 5.41 27.64
N GLN A 365 8.24 6.66 28.07
CA GLN A 365 7.47 7.29 29.16
C GLN A 365 5.99 7.42 28.82
N ASN A 366 5.63 7.81 27.59
CA ASN A 366 4.23 7.96 27.19
C ASN A 366 3.51 6.59 27.18
N GLN A 367 4.22 5.54 26.78
CA GLN A 367 3.70 4.18 26.79
C GLN A 367 3.50 3.64 28.22
N GLN A 368 4.39 3.99 29.16
CA GLN A 368 4.24 3.66 30.58
C GLN A 368 3.09 4.46 31.24
N GLN A 369 2.88 5.72 30.86
CA GLN A 369 1.73 6.52 31.34
C GLN A 369 0.39 5.95 30.87
N GLN A 370 0.31 5.47 29.63
CA GLN A 370 -0.88 4.78 29.12
C GLN A 370 -1.17 3.47 29.86
N GLN A 371 -0.13 2.73 30.27
CA GLN A 371 -0.29 1.51 31.07
C GLN A 371 -0.74 1.80 32.52
N GLN A 372 -0.34 2.94 33.10
CA GLN A 372 -0.80 3.34 34.44
C GLN A 372 -2.24 3.88 34.43
N GLN A 373 -2.67 4.58 33.37
CA GLN A 373 -4.06 5.03 33.22
C GLN A 373 -5.04 3.86 33.02
N GLN A 374 -4.59 2.76 32.42
CA GLN A 374 -5.40 1.54 32.28
C GLN A 374 -5.57 0.73 33.58
N GLN A 375 -4.81 1.05 34.64
CA GLN A 375 -4.91 0.35 35.94
C GLN A 375 -5.83 1.05 36.96
N GLN A 376 -6.38 2.23 36.66
CA GLN A 376 -7.18 3.01 37.61
C GLN A 376 -8.68 3.09 37.33
N GLU A 377 -9.18 2.44 36.27
CA GLU A 377 -10.62 2.34 36.00
C GLU A 377 -11.10 0.91 36.25
N GLU A 378 -11.29 0.60 37.54
CA GLU A 378 -11.77 -0.69 38.05
C GLU A 378 -13.32 -0.73 37.98
N VAL A 379 -13.85 -1.43 36.97
CA VAL A 379 -15.24 -1.92 36.96
C VAL A 379 -15.19 -3.44 37.25
N PRO A 380 -15.97 -3.98 38.21
CA PRO A 380 -15.78 -5.35 38.70
C PRO A 380 -16.17 -6.44 37.67
N ASP A 381 -15.21 -7.28 37.29
CA ASP A 381 -15.43 -8.44 36.41
C ASP A 381 -15.51 -9.76 37.18
N HIS A 382 -16.53 -10.55 36.80
CA HIS A 382 -16.88 -11.87 37.31
C HIS A 382 -15.79 -12.95 37.10
N PRO A 383 -15.70 -13.96 37.99
CA PRO A 383 -14.66 -14.98 37.92
C PRO A 383 -15.08 -16.12 36.98
N GLN A 384 -14.72 -16.06 35.70
CA GLN A 384 -14.80 -17.27 34.85
C GLN A 384 -13.66 -17.49 33.85
N PHE A 385 -12.73 -16.56 33.69
CA PHE A 385 -11.68 -16.69 32.67
C PHE A 385 -10.25 -16.81 33.19
N ARG A 386 -10.06 -17.09 34.48
CA ARG A 386 -8.72 -17.39 35.02
C ARG A 386 -8.63 -18.86 35.43
N GLN A 387 -8.40 -19.74 34.45
CA GLN A 387 -7.81 -21.04 34.73
C GLN A 387 -6.42 -21.11 34.13
N GLN A 388 -5.48 -21.32 35.05
CA GLN A 388 -4.07 -21.56 34.86
C GLN A 388 -3.86 -22.77 33.94
N LYS A 389 -2.98 -22.59 32.95
CA LYS A 389 -2.41 -23.70 32.18
C LYS A 389 -1.43 -24.43 33.10
N LYS A 390 -1.87 -25.53 33.70
CA LYS A 390 -1.03 -26.56 34.32
C LYS A 390 -0.70 -27.60 33.25
N ASP A 391 0.56 -28.00 33.22
CA ASP A 391 1.10 -29.10 32.44
C ASP A 391 0.51 -30.43 32.96
N GLU A 392 -0.39 -31.06 32.19
CA GLU A 392 -0.80 -32.45 32.40
C GLU A 392 -1.09 -33.14 31.05
N ASP A 393 -0.28 -34.17 30.78
CA ASP A 393 -0.48 -35.41 30.03
C ASP A 393 -1.18 -35.45 28.65
N GLU A 394 -0.43 -36.03 27.70
CA GLU A 394 -0.85 -36.39 26.33
C GLU A 394 -2.06 -37.32 26.31
N GLY A 395 -3.23 -36.75 25.99
CA GLY A 395 -4.41 -37.50 25.53
C GLY A 395 -4.59 -37.35 24.01
N PRO A 396 -5.12 -38.37 23.30
CA PRO A 396 -5.25 -38.32 21.85
C PRO A 396 -6.28 -37.26 21.43
N VAL A 397 -5.85 -36.38 20.52
CA VAL A 397 -6.69 -35.30 19.97
C VAL A 397 -7.89 -35.89 19.24
N THR A 398 -9.09 -35.46 19.62
CA THR A 398 -10.36 -35.85 19.01
C THR A 398 -10.85 -34.73 18.09
N LEU A 399 -11.31 -35.10 16.88
CA LEU A 399 -12.00 -34.15 15.99
C LEU A 399 -13.44 -33.92 16.49
N GLY A 400 -14.06 -32.83 16.04
CA GLY A 400 -15.43 -32.41 16.42
C GLY A 400 -16.55 -33.44 16.17
N ASP A 401 -16.26 -34.54 15.46
CA ASP A 401 -17.17 -35.66 15.19
C ASP A 401 -16.94 -36.89 16.11
N GLY A 402 -16.09 -36.78 17.15
CA GLY A 402 -15.95 -37.79 18.21
C GLY A 402 -15.11 -39.03 17.86
N THR A 403 -14.51 -39.11 16.67
CA THR A 403 -13.58 -40.19 16.31
C THR A 403 -12.15 -39.82 16.69
N VAL A 404 -11.47 -40.71 17.42
CA VAL A 404 -10.06 -40.57 17.84
C VAL A 404 -9.15 -40.73 16.63
N LEU A 405 -8.24 -39.77 16.36
CA LEU A 405 -7.25 -39.92 15.29
C LEU A 405 -6.29 -41.05 15.64
N LYS A 406 -6.34 -42.14 14.87
CA LYS A 406 -5.22 -43.07 14.79
C LYS A 406 -4.17 -42.47 13.87
N GLU A 407 -3.01 -42.15 14.44
CA GLU A 407 -1.82 -41.82 13.66
C GLU A 407 -1.52 -42.98 12.71
N SER A 408 -1.43 -42.69 11.41
CA SER A 408 -1.15 -43.69 10.41
C SER A 408 0.36 -43.84 10.21
N ASP A 409 0.88 -45.05 10.41
CA ASP A 409 2.25 -45.48 10.10
C ASP A 409 2.53 -45.55 8.58
N LYS A 410 2.33 -44.45 7.84
CA LYS A 410 2.84 -44.32 6.48
C LYS A 410 4.17 -43.59 6.52
N PRO A 411 5.26 -44.13 5.93
CA PRO A 411 6.53 -43.40 5.84
C PRO A 411 6.31 -42.12 5.03
N ARG A 412 6.73 -40.99 5.60
CA ARG A 412 6.54 -39.66 5.03
C ARG A 412 7.34 -39.50 3.73
N ASN A 413 6.71 -38.87 2.74
CA ASN A 413 7.24 -38.68 1.39
C ASN A 413 8.56 -37.89 1.40
N PRO A 414 9.69 -38.44 0.92
CA PRO A 414 11.02 -37.83 1.05
C PRO A 414 11.26 -36.62 0.12
N LYS A 415 10.31 -36.25 -0.75
CA LYS A 415 10.47 -35.15 -1.72
C LYS A 415 10.00 -33.78 -1.23
N LYS A 416 9.40 -33.67 -0.03
CA LYS A 416 9.09 -32.37 0.60
C LYS A 416 10.15 -32.05 1.64
N LYS A 417 11.09 -31.19 1.29
CA LYS A 417 12.03 -30.59 2.24
C LYS A 417 11.29 -29.47 2.97
N MET A 418 10.86 -29.72 4.20
CA MET A 418 10.35 -28.67 5.08
C MET A 418 11.54 -27.82 5.55
N TRP A 419 11.35 -26.51 5.60
CA TRP A 419 12.31 -25.60 6.19
C TRP A 419 12.24 -25.77 7.71
N GLU A 420 13.27 -26.36 8.30
CA GLU A 420 13.41 -26.53 9.75
C GLU A 420 14.26 -25.37 10.27
N GLU A 421 13.60 -24.38 10.84
CA GLU A 421 14.20 -23.11 11.27
C GLU A 421 15.32 -23.32 12.30
N ASP A 422 15.20 -24.32 13.17
CA ASP A 422 16.21 -24.66 14.19
C ASP A 422 17.48 -25.26 13.59
N VAL A 423 17.35 -26.08 12.53
CA VAL A 423 18.50 -26.72 11.87
C VAL A 423 19.22 -25.73 10.98
N GLU A 424 18.48 -24.86 10.29
CA GLU A 424 19.06 -23.83 9.43
C GLU A 424 19.67 -22.66 10.20
N SER A 425 19.12 -22.30 11.37
CA SER A 425 19.74 -21.32 12.27
C SER A 425 21.04 -21.83 12.87
N ALA A 426 21.06 -23.05 13.42
CA ALA A 426 22.30 -23.66 13.93
C ALA A 426 23.39 -23.75 12.86
N LYS A 427 23.02 -24.13 11.62
CA LYS A 427 23.97 -24.19 10.50
C LYS A 427 24.50 -22.82 10.08
N ARG A 428 23.70 -21.75 10.22
CA ARG A 428 24.15 -20.37 9.97
C ARG A 428 25.05 -19.85 11.08
N ASP A 429 24.76 -20.21 12.32
CA ASP A 429 25.59 -19.84 13.47
C ASP A 429 26.95 -20.53 13.40
N GLU A 430 26.99 -21.80 12.99
CA GLU A 430 28.24 -22.52 12.69
C GLU A 430 29.01 -21.88 11.54
N ALA A 431 28.33 -21.47 10.46
CA ALA A 431 28.96 -20.80 9.32
C ALA A 431 29.55 -19.43 9.71
N GLN A 432 28.84 -18.63 10.50
CA GLN A 432 29.36 -17.36 11.04
C GLN A 432 30.56 -17.57 11.97
N THR A 433 30.52 -18.64 12.79
CA THR A 433 31.63 -18.97 13.67
C THR A 433 32.89 -19.36 12.87
N GLN A 434 32.73 -20.13 11.79
CA GLN A 434 33.82 -20.50 10.88
C GLN A 434 34.39 -19.29 10.11
N GLU A 435 33.56 -18.38 9.61
CA GLU A 435 34.03 -17.14 8.97
C GLU A 435 34.81 -16.24 9.93
N THR A 436 34.37 -16.16 11.19
CA THR A 436 35.04 -15.36 12.22
C THR A 436 36.40 -15.95 12.60
N GLN A 437 36.51 -17.29 12.67
CA GLN A 437 37.79 -17.98 12.90
C GLN A 437 38.75 -17.81 11.71
N ALA A 438 38.27 -17.91 10.48
CA ALA A 438 39.08 -17.71 9.28
C ALA A 438 39.63 -16.27 9.18
N GLN A 439 38.86 -15.26 9.60
CA GLN A 439 39.33 -13.88 9.67
C GLN A 439 40.38 -13.66 10.76
N GLN A 440 40.26 -14.35 11.91
CA GLN A 440 41.27 -14.27 12.98
C GLN A 440 42.59 -14.92 12.56
N GLU A 441 42.57 -16.09 11.90
CA GLU A 441 43.78 -16.76 11.40
C GLU A 441 44.49 -15.94 10.31
N GLY A 442 43.74 -15.33 9.39
CA GLY A 442 44.30 -14.43 8.35
C GLY A 442 44.94 -13.16 8.94
N SER A 443 44.42 -12.65 10.05
CA SER A 443 45.01 -11.50 10.75
C SER A 443 46.27 -11.85 11.55
N GLY A 444 46.33 -13.07 12.11
CA GLY A 444 47.48 -13.58 12.86
C GLY A 444 48.69 -13.89 11.97
N GLN A 445 48.47 -14.40 10.75
CA GLN A 445 49.54 -14.61 9.78
C GLN A 445 50.12 -13.31 9.22
N ARG A 446 49.31 -12.24 9.08
CA ARG A 446 49.81 -10.92 8.71
C ARG A 446 50.72 -10.33 9.78
N ARG A 447 50.39 -10.46 11.06
CA ARG A 447 51.23 -9.94 12.16
C ARG A 447 52.57 -10.67 12.30
N LYS A 448 52.62 -11.98 12.07
CA LYS A 448 53.89 -12.76 12.15
C LYS A 448 54.86 -12.48 11.00
N ARG A 449 54.41 -11.87 9.90
CA ARG A 449 55.27 -11.55 8.75
C ARG A 449 56.02 -10.22 8.90
N ASP A 450 55.59 -9.37 9.84
CA ASP A 450 56.18 -8.06 10.10
C ASP A 450 57.22 -8.09 11.25
N GLU A 451 57.49 -9.25 11.85
CA GLU A 451 58.44 -9.42 12.99
C GLU A 451 59.64 -10.34 12.69
N LEU A 452 60.07 -10.48 11.43
CA LEU A 452 61.31 -11.20 11.06
C LEU A 452 62.29 -10.33 10.28
#